data_AF-A0A380P8Q4-F1
#
_entry.id   AF-A0A380P8Q4-F1
#
_cell.length_a   1.000
_cell.length_b   1.000
_cell.length_c   1.000
_cell.angle_alpha   90.00
_cell.angle_beta   90.00
_cell.angle_gamma   90.00
#
_symmetry.space_group_name_H-M   'P 1'
#
loop_
_entity.id
_entity.type
_entity.pdbx_description
1 polymer ?
#
loop_
_entity_poly.entity_id
_entity_poly.type
_entity_poly.pdbx_seq_one_letter_code
_entity_poly.pdbx_strand_id
1 'polypeptide(L)'
;MIENPDTHQILVENRHNPNWPGVTFPGGHIDTGETITASVIREAYEETGLTISHPKLVGIKEWPLDNGARYIVSYIKQPNILVI
;
A
#
# COMPACT_ATOMS: atom_id res chain seq x y z
N MET A 1 -1.13 4.02 2.42
CA MET A 1 -2.08 5.08 2.82
C MET A 1 -1.70 6.38 2.14
N ILE A 2 -2.63 6.88 1.34
CA ILE A 2 -2.53 8.10 0.55
C ILE A 2 -3.52 9.09 1.17
N GLU A 3 -3.03 10.24 1.62
CA GLU A 3 -3.83 11.28 2.28
C GLU A 3 -3.78 12.55 1.43
N ASN A 4 -4.93 13.19 1.23
CA ASN A 4 -4.98 14.54 0.68
C ASN A 4 -4.50 15.52 1.77
N PRO A 5 -3.43 16.30 1.54
CA PRO A 5 -2.85 17.17 2.56
C PRO A 5 -3.73 18.37 2.93
N ASP A 6 -4.64 18.79 2.06
CA ASP A 6 -5.50 19.95 2.28
C ASP A 6 -6.78 19.57 3.04
N THR A 7 -7.34 18.39 2.73
CA THR A 7 -8.63 17.95 3.28
C THR A 7 -8.52 16.89 4.36
N HIS A 8 -7.34 16.30 4.55
CA HIS A 8 -7.10 15.11 5.39
C HIS A 8 -7.95 13.88 5.02
N GLN A 9 -8.52 13.87 3.82
CA GLN A 9 -9.23 12.71 3.32
C GLN A 9 -8.25 11.60 2.93
N ILE A 10 -8.61 10.36 3.25
CA ILE A 10 -7.79 9.19 2.94
C ILE A 10 -8.36 8.50 1.70
N LEU A 11 -7.50 8.23 0.73
CA LEU A 11 -7.85 7.43 -0.42
C LEU A 11 -7.97 5.96 -0.01
N VAL A 12 -9.11 5.37 -0.39
CA VAL A 12 -9.44 3.97 -0.19
C VAL A 12 -10.07 3.42 -1.47
N GLU A 13 -10.04 2.11 -1.60
CA GLU A 13 -10.63 1.36 -2.68
C GLU A 13 -11.81 0.55 -2.17
N ASN A 14 -12.82 0.39 -3.02
CA ASN A 14 -13.90 -0.56 -2.78
C ASN A 14 -13.59 -1.86 -3.52
N ARG A 15 -13.05 -2.86 -2.81
CA ARG A 15 -12.66 -4.13 -3.41
C ARG A 15 -13.89 -5.00 -3.68
N HIS A 16 -14.10 -5.33 -4.96
CA HIS A 16 -15.22 -6.16 -5.42
C HIS A 16 -14.88 -7.66 -5.50
N ASN A 17 -13.68 -8.08 -5.07
CA ASN A 17 -13.30 -9.49 -5.08
C ASN A 17 -14.15 -10.27 -4.05
N PRO A 18 -14.88 -11.33 -4.43
CA PRO A 18 -15.77 -12.04 -3.52
C PRO A 18 -15.04 -12.76 -2.38
N ASN A 19 -13.75 -13.11 -2.55
CA ASN A 19 -12.96 -13.75 -1.50
C ASN A 19 -12.45 -12.74 -0.46
N TRP A 20 -12.38 -11.47 -0.82
CA TRP A 20 -11.96 -10.39 0.09
C TRP A 20 -12.61 -9.06 -0.30
N PRO A 21 -13.91 -8.90 -0.01
CA PRO A 21 -14.63 -7.70 -0.35
C PRO A 21 -14.41 -6.59 0.68
N GLY A 22 -14.72 -5.35 0.30
CA GLY A 22 -14.83 -4.23 1.21
C GLY A 22 -13.78 -3.13 1.00
N VAL A 23 -13.74 -2.20 1.96
CA VAL A 23 -12.89 -1.01 1.88
C VAL A 23 -11.46 -1.37 2.25
N THR A 24 -10.51 -1.07 1.37
CA THR A 24 -9.07 -1.29 1.59
C THR A 24 -8.27 -0.04 1.21
N PHE A 25 -7.03 0.05 1.66
CA PHE A 25 -6.08 0.98 1.06
C PHE A 25 -5.55 0.41 -0.26
N PRO A 26 -5.17 1.28 -1.21
CA PRO A 26 -4.33 0.87 -2.33
C PRO A 26 -3.06 0.17 -1.84
N GLY A 27 -2.65 -0.88 -2.54
CA GLY A 27 -1.46 -1.66 -2.30
C GLY A 27 -1.62 -3.12 -2.72
N GLY A 28 -0.48 -3.73 -3.05
CA GLY A 28 -0.43 -5.11 -3.53
C GLY A 28 0.78 -5.88 -2.99
N HIS A 29 1.13 -6.93 -3.72
CA HIS A 29 2.25 -7.79 -3.36
C HIS A 29 3.57 -7.13 -3.76
N ILE A 30 4.64 -7.51 -3.06
CA ILE A 30 6.00 -7.14 -3.45
C ILE A 30 6.47 -8.17 -4.47
N ASP A 31 6.89 -7.71 -5.64
CA ASP A 31 7.40 -8.58 -6.68
C ASP A 31 8.79 -9.13 -6.36
N THR A 32 9.18 -10.23 -7.01
CA THR A 32 10.48 -10.84 -6.78
C THR A 32 11.61 -9.89 -7.18
N GLY A 33 12.51 -9.60 -6.24
CA GLY A 33 13.62 -8.65 -6.43
C GLY A 33 13.24 -7.19 -6.22
N GLU A 34 11.98 -6.90 -5.90
CA GLU A 34 11.48 -5.56 -5.62
C GLU A 34 11.72 -5.17 -4.15
N THR A 35 12.03 -3.89 -3.90
CA THR A 35 12.06 -3.36 -2.54
C THR A 35 10.65 -3.01 -2.08
N ILE A 36 10.38 -3.06 -0.77
CA ILE A 36 9.09 -2.65 -0.19
C ILE A 36 8.70 -1.24 -0.67
N THR A 37 9.65 -0.31 -0.71
CA THR A 37 9.43 1.06 -1.17
C THR A 37 9.07 1.14 -2.65
N ALA A 38 9.77 0.39 -3.50
CA ALA A 38 9.48 0.35 -4.94
C ALA A 38 8.08 -0.22 -5.21
N SER A 39 7.71 -1.31 -4.53
CA SER A 39 6.38 -1.91 -4.59
C SER A 39 5.29 -0.88 -4.27
N VAL A 40 5.44 -0.15 -3.17
CA VAL A 40 4.42 0.85 -2.78
C VAL A 40 4.28 1.99 -3.78
N ILE A 41 5.38 2.43 -4.41
CA ILE A 41 5.32 3.48 -5.45
C ILE A 41 4.64 2.95 -6.71
N ARG A 42 4.99 1.73 -7.14
CA ARG A 42 4.39 1.06 -8.31
C ARG A 42 2.89 0.85 -8.12
N GLU A 43 2.48 0.19 -7.03
CA GLU A 43 1.07 -0.12 -6.75
C GLU A 43 0.22 1.16 -6.66
N ALA A 44 0.73 2.21 -6.00
CA ALA A 44 0.04 3.50 -5.95
C ALA A 44 -0.23 4.06 -7.37
N TYR A 45 0.74 3.98 -8.27
CA TYR A 45 0.57 4.43 -9.65
C TYR A 45 -0.37 3.52 -10.45
N GLU A 46 -0.20 2.20 -10.35
CA GLU A 46 -1.01 1.22 -11.09
C GLU A 46 -2.49 1.26 -10.71
N GLU A 47 -2.81 1.38 -9.42
CA GLU A 47 -4.19 1.33 -8.94
C GLU A 47 -4.89 2.71 -8.96
N THR A 48 -4.14 3.80 -8.81
CA THR A 48 -4.72 5.14 -8.60
C THR A 48 -4.28 6.19 -9.61
N GLY A 49 -3.24 5.92 -10.40
CA GLY A 49 -2.60 6.89 -11.30
C GLY A 49 -1.73 7.94 -10.59
N LEU A 50 -1.64 7.92 -9.25
CA LEU A 50 -0.89 8.90 -8.48
C LEU A 50 0.58 8.50 -8.35
N THR A 51 1.47 9.45 -8.59
CA THR A 51 2.89 9.29 -8.22
C THR A 51 3.10 9.78 -6.79
N ILE A 52 3.72 8.94 -5.96
CA ILE A 52 3.98 9.24 -4.55
C ILE A 52 5.49 9.34 -4.30
N SER A 53 5.88 10.10 -3.29
CA SER A 53 7.29 10.21 -2.91
C SER A 53 7.51 10.10 -1.41
N HIS A 54 8.73 9.72 -1.01
CA HIS A 54 9.16 9.59 0.38
C HIS A 54 8.26 8.68 1.25
N PRO A 55 7.88 7.47 0.79
CA PRO A 55 7.04 6.57 1.58
C PRO A 55 7.67 6.27 2.95
N LYS A 56 6.86 6.37 4.00
CA LYS A 56 7.27 6.11 5.38
C LYS A 56 6.58 4.86 5.91
N LEU A 57 7.35 3.90 6.39
CA LEU A 57 6.82 2.77 7.14
C LEU A 57 6.22 3.27 8.46
N VAL A 58 4.96 2.93 8.70
CA VAL A 58 4.20 3.33 9.91
C VAL A 58 3.71 2.14 10.73
N GLY A 59 3.85 0.92 10.22
CA GLY A 59 3.52 -0.29 10.96
C GLY A 59 3.87 -1.55 10.20
N ILE A 60 3.97 -2.65 10.94
CA ILE A 60 4.13 -3.99 10.40
C ILE A 60 3.10 -4.87 11.08
N LYS A 61 2.43 -5.73 10.31
CA LYS A 61 1.66 -6.85 10.84
C LYS A 61 2.24 -8.12 10.26
N GLU A 62 2.52 -9.09 11.12
CA GLU A 62 3.04 -10.38 10.71
C GLU A 62 2.29 -11.54 11.36
N TRP A 63 2.28 -12.68 10.69
CA TRP A 63 1.82 -13.95 11.26
C TRP A 63 2.68 -15.12 10.75
N PRO A 64 2.93 -16.13 11.60
CA PRO A 64 3.64 -17.33 11.19
C PRO A 64 2.80 -18.16 10.21
N LEU A 65 3.49 -18.90 9.35
CA LEU A 65 2.93 -19.88 8.42
C LEU A 65 3.39 -21.29 8.82
N ASP A 66 2.62 -22.31 8.42
CA ASP A 66 2.87 -23.71 8.81
C ASP A 66 4.23 -24.25 8.36
N ASN A 67 4.81 -23.67 7.30
CA ASN A 67 6.13 -24.02 6.78
C ASN A 67 7.31 -23.31 7.51
N GLY A 68 7.04 -22.61 8.61
CA GLY A 68 8.04 -21.86 9.36
C GLY A 68 8.36 -20.47 8.79
N ALA A 69 7.77 -20.09 7.66
CA ALA A 69 7.88 -18.73 7.13
C ALA A 69 6.95 -17.75 7.89
N ARG A 70 7.05 -16.46 7.56
CA ARG A 70 6.16 -15.41 8.06
C ARG A 70 5.56 -14.65 6.90
N TYR A 71 4.25 -14.42 6.98
CA TYR A 71 3.61 -13.44 6.11
C TYR A 71 3.71 -12.08 6.76
N ILE A 72 4.19 -11.08 6.02
CA ILE A 72 4.47 -9.74 6.53
C ILE A 72 3.71 -8.72 5.68
N VAL A 73 2.92 -7.88 6.34
CA VAL A 73 2.25 -6.71 5.76
C VAL A 73 2.93 -5.47 6.29
N SER A 74 3.42 -4.63 5.39
CA SER A 74 3.97 -3.31 5.71
C SER A 74 2.92 -2.23 5.49
N TYR A 75 2.60 -1.46 6.53
CA TYR A 75 1.74 -0.29 6.40
C TYR A 75 2.62 0.92 6.12
N ILE A 76 2.43 1.53 4.95
CA ILE A 76 3.23 2.66 4.50
C ILE A 76 2.33 3.87 4.28
N LYS A 77 2.74 5.02 4.82
CA LYS A 77 2.10 6.32 4.60
C LYS A 77 3.00 7.17 3.71
N GLN A 78 2.43 7.79 2.69
CA GLN A 78 3.14 8.84 1.97
C GLN A 78 2.97 10.20 2.66
N PRO A 79 4.02 11.02 2.75
CA PRO A 79 3.91 12.41 3.19
C PRO A 79 3.54 13.36 2.05
N ASN A 80 3.92 13.05 0.80
CA ASN A 80 3.80 13.96 -0.34
C ASN A 80 3.31 13.24 -1.61
N ILE A 81 2.26 13.78 -2.23
CA ILE A 81 1.80 13.40 -3.57
C ILE A 81 2.53 14.26 -4.60
N LEU A 82 3.07 13.64 -5.65
CA LEU A 82 3.54 14.35 -6.83
C LEU A 82 2.44 14.27 -7.90
N VAL A 83 1.80 15.41 -8.19
CA VAL A 83 0.96 15.56 -9.36
C VAL A 83 1.86 16.06 -10.48
N ILE A 84 2.14 15.18 -11.46
CA ILE A 84 2.87 15.51 -12.69
C ILE A 84 1.89 15.75 -13.83
#